data_AF-A0A258IJT0-F1
#
_entry.id   AF-A0A258IJT0-F1
#
_cell.length_a   1.000
_cell.length_b   1.000
_cell.length_c   1.000
_cell.angle_alpha   90.00
_cell.angle_beta   90.00
_cell.angle_gamma   90.00
#
_symmetry.space_group_name_H-M   'P 1'
#
loop_
_entity.id
_entity.type
_entity.pdbx_description
1 polymer ?
#
loop_
_entity_poly.entity_id
_entity_poly.type
_entity_poly.pdbx_seq_one_letter_code
_entity_poly.pdbx_strand_id
1 'polypeptide(L)'
;MTMSLDRFAELAEIYGGDVARWPEAVRETARALLVAEPARLEVVLADAARLDRLLDLAPAQSADSALLGRLIAAAPQPASAARRWLAGAGAAVGLGVAALAGVAVGVMIGQPGPTDPQSAQSVIATDFTADLSEALEEPAAL
;
A
#
# COMPACT_ATOMS: atom_id res chain seq x y z
N MET A 1 -8.44 -10.94 -32.56
CA MET A 1 -8.35 -12.39 -32.79
C MET A 1 -9.70 -12.97 -32.41
N THR A 2 -10.46 -13.48 -33.37
CA THR A 2 -11.84 -13.94 -33.13
C THR A 2 -11.83 -15.39 -32.65
N MET A 3 -12.64 -15.70 -31.62
CA MET A 3 -12.86 -17.09 -31.19
C MET A 3 -13.82 -17.79 -32.15
N SER A 4 -13.61 -19.08 -32.37
CA SER A 4 -14.59 -19.93 -33.05
C SER A 4 -15.68 -20.39 -32.09
N LEU A 5 -16.82 -20.78 -32.65
CA LEU A 5 -17.94 -21.30 -31.88
C LEU A 5 -17.61 -22.63 -31.19
N ASP A 6 -16.89 -23.53 -31.86
CA ASP A 6 -16.48 -24.81 -31.28
C ASP A 6 -15.58 -24.60 -30.05
N ARG A 7 -14.65 -23.65 -30.13
CA ARG A 7 -13.78 -23.32 -28.99
C ARG A 7 -14.56 -22.68 -27.85
N PHE A 8 -15.58 -21.89 -28.15
CA PHE A 8 -16.47 -21.34 -27.12
C PHE A 8 -17.27 -22.45 -26.41
N ALA A 9 -17.80 -23.42 -27.17
CA ALA A 9 -18.53 -24.55 -26.61
C ALA A 9 -17.64 -25.43 -25.73
N GLU A 10 -16.41 -25.72 -26.16
CA GLU A 10 -15.42 -26.46 -25.37
C GLU A 10 -15.11 -25.74 -24.04
N LEU A 11 -14.93 -24.41 -24.06
CA LEU A 11 -14.71 -23.64 -22.84
C LEU A 11 -15.94 -23.67 -21.92
N ALA A 12 -17.15 -23.60 -22.47
CA ALA A 12 -18.39 -23.70 -21.69
C ALA A 12 -18.55 -25.07 -21.02
N GLU A 13 -18.11 -26.14 -21.69
CA GLU A 13 -18.12 -27.49 -21.12
C GLU A 13 -17.10 -27.64 -19.99
N ILE A 14 -15.89 -27.07 -20.14
CA ILE A 14 -14.82 -27.18 -19.15
C ILE A 14 -15.07 -26.30 -17.92
N TYR A 15 -15.50 -25.05 -18.14
CA TYR A 15 -15.58 -24.02 -17.08
C TYR A 15 -17.02 -23.71 -16.63
N GLY A 16 -18.02 -24.30 -17.28
CA GLY A 16 -19.43 -24.07 -17.02
C GLY A 16 -20.00 -22.87 -17.79
N GLY A 17 -21.32 -22.67 -17.61
CA GLY A 17 -22.08 -21.66 -18.36
C GLY A 17 -21.88 -20.21 -17.92
N ASP A 18 -21.05 -19.96 -16.90
CA ASP A 18 -20.72 -18.61 -16.45
C ASP A 18 -19.33 -18.17 -16.95
N VAL A 19 -19.32 -17.27 -17.93
CA VAL A 19 -18.10 -16.71 -18.53
C VAL A 19 -17.22 -15.97 -17.50
N ALA A 20 -17.78 -15.50 -16.38
CA ALA A 20 -16.98 -14.87 -15.34
C ALA A 20 -15.99 -15.85 -14.67
N ARG A 21 -16.30 -17.15 -14.65
CA ARG A 21 -15.46 -18.22 -14.07
C ARG A 21 -14.32 -18.67 -15.00
N TRP A 22 -14.38 -18.26 -16.26
CA TRP A 22 -13.39 -18.67 -17.27
C TRP A 22 -12.03 -17.99 -17.03
N PRO A 23 -10.93 -18.56 -17.57
CA PRO A 23 -9.60 -17.94 -17.47
C PRO A 23 -9.55 -16.53 -18.06
N GLU A 24 -8.82 -15.64 -17.40
CA GLU A 24 -8.66 -14.21 -17.79
C GLU A 24 -8.38 -14.03 -19.29
N ALA A 25 -7.47 -14.85 -19.83
CA ALA A 25 -7.00 -14.76 -21.21
C ALA A 25 -8.09 -14.93 -22.27
N VAL A 26 -9.18 -15.63 -21.95
CA VAL A 26 -10.26 -15.93 -22.90
C VAL A 26 -11.56 -15.18 -22.60
N ARG A 27 -11.71 -14.61 -21.39
CA ARG A 27 -12.94 -13.93 -20.97
C ARG A 27 -13.35 -12.80 -21.92
N GLU A 28 -12.41 -11.96 -22.29
CA GLU A 28 -12.73 -10.79 -23.12
C GLU A 28 -13.11 -11.19 -24.54
N THR A 29 -12.41 -12.15 -25.12
CA THR A 29 -12.73 -12.66 -26.46
C THR A 29 -14.07 -13.40 -26.49
N ALA A 30 -14.38 -14.16 -25.44
CA ALA A 30 -15.66 -14.84 -25.27
C ALA A 30 -16.83 -13.84 -25.16
N ARG A 31 -16.67 -12.76 -24.38
CA ARG A 31 -17.69 -11.70 -24.27
C ARG A 31 -17.92 -10.98 -25.59
N ALA A 32 -16.84 -10.65 -26.32
CA ALA A 32 -16.96 -10.03 -27.64
C ALA A 32 -17.76 -10.92 -28.61
N LEU A 33 -17.53 -12.23 -28.60
CA LEU A 33 -18.28 -13.17 -29.41
C LEU A 33 -19.75 -13.31 -28.96
N LEU A 34 -20.00 -13.31 -27.65
CA LEU A 34 -21.36 -13.35 -27.08
C LEU A 34 -22.19 -12.12 -27.47
N VAL A 35 -21.57 -10.94 -27.55
CA VAL A 35 -22.23 -9.71 -28.03
C VAL A 35 -22.53 -9.79 -29.53
N ALA A 36 -21.67 -10.43 -30.32
CA ALA A 36 -21.86 -10.59 -31.76
C ALA A 36 -22.96 -11.62 -32.10
N GLU A 37 -23.05 -12.73 -31.37
CA GLU A 37 -23.96 -13.84 -31.65
C GLU A 37 -24.70 -14.35 -30.39
N PRO A 38 -25.51 -13.50 -29.72
CA PRO A 38 -26.10 -13.84 -28.43
C PRO A 38 -27.06 -15.03 -28.52
N ALA A 39 -27.93 -15.07 -29.54
CA ALA A 39 -28.98 -16.07 -29.65
C ALA A 39 -28.45 -17.53 -29.71
N ARG A 40 -27.28 -17.75 -30.31
CA ARG A 40 -26.69 -19.08 -30.42
C ARG A 40 -25.87 -19.44 -29.19
N LEU A 41 -25.12 -18.48 -28.66
CA LEU A 41 -24.19 -18.72 -27.57
C LEU A 41 -24.87 -18.77 -26.20
N GLU A 42 -25.98 -18.05 -26.00
CA GLU A 42 -26.78 -18.16 -24.79
C GLU A 42 -27.36 -19.57 -24.61
N VAL A 43 -27.74 -20.25 -25.70
CA VAL A 43 -28.21 -21.65 -25.64
C VAL A 43 -27.09 -22.57 -25.15
N VAL A 44 -25.86 -22.41 -25.68
CA VAL A 44 -24.69 -23.17 -25.27
C VAL A 44 -24.38 -22.94 -23.79
N LEU A 45 -24.37 -21.69 -23.33
CA LEU A 45 -24.14 -21.36 -21.93
C LEU A 45 -25.27 -21.89 -21.02
N ALA A 46 -26.53 -21.81 -21.46
CA ALA A 46 -27.67 -22.29 -20.69
C ALA A 46 -27.68 -23.81 -20.53
N ASP A 47 -27.23 -24.54 -21.56
CA ASP A 47 -27.02 -25.99 -21.51
C ASP A 47 -25.88 -26.34 -20.55
N ALA A 48 -24.74 -25.67 -20.64
CA ALA A 48 -23.60 -25.87 -19.73
C ALA A 48 -23.97 -25.54 -18.27
N ALA A 49 -24.72 -24.46 -18.03
CA ALA A 49 -25.19 -24.07 -16.69
C ALA A 49 -26.27 -24.99 -16.12
N ARG A 50 -26.83 -25.93 -16.89
CA ARG A 50 -27.91 -26.81 -16.41
C ARG A 50 -27.44 -27.69 -15.26
N LEU A 51 -26.27 -28.31 -15.39
CA LEU A 51 -25.72 -29.17 -14.35
C LEU A 51 -25.38 -28.35 -13.10
N ASP A 52 -24.72 -27.20 -13.27
CA ASP A 52 -24.36 -26.30 -12.18
C ASP A 52 -25.58 -25.91 -11.34
N ARG A 53 -26.69 -25.53 -12.00
CA ARG A 53 -27.95 -25.22 -11.30
C ARG A 53 -28.51 -26.41 -10.51
N LEU A 54 -28.33 -27.64 -10.99
CA LEU A 54 -28.75 -28.83 -10.24
C LEU A 54 -27.84 -29.07 -9.03
N LEU A 55 -26.54 -28.81 -9.17
CA LEU A 55 -25.58 -28.90 -8.07
C LEU A 55 -25.83 -27.82 -7.00
N ASP A 56 -26.23 -26.61 -7.40
CA ASP A 56 -26.58 -25.52 -6.48
C ASP A 56 -27.82 -25.84 -5.63
N LEU A 57 -28.69 -26.74 -6.08
CA LEU A 57 -29.86 -27.21 -5.33
C LEU A 57 -29.52 -28.32 -4.33
N ALA A 58 -28.30 -28.88 -4.38
CA ALA A 58 -27.89 -29.90 -3.43
C ALA A 58 -27.82 -29.30 -2.01
N PRO A 59 -28.39 -29.98 -0.99
CA PRO A 59 -28.35 -29.47 0.37
C PRO A 59 -26.89 -29.35 0.84
N ALA A 60 -26.55 -28.18 1.37
CA ALA A 60 -25.24 -27.94 1.95
C ALA A 60 -25.00 -28.93 3.09
N GLN A 61 -23.99 -29.78 2.95
CA GLN A 61 -23.59 -30.69 4.02
C GLN A 61 -23.01 -29.86 5.17
N SER A 62 -23.46 -30.11 6.41
CA SER A 62 -22.90 -29.41 7.56
C SER A 62 -21.43 -29.79 7.72
N ALA A 63 -20.55 -28.78 7.74
CA ALA A 63 -19.14 -29.01 7.98
C ALA A 63 -18.93 -29.65 9.35
N ASP A 64 -18.15 -30.72 9.39
CA ASP A 64 -17.75 -31.37 10.64
C ASP A 64 -17.04 -30.35 11.55
N SER A 65 -17.50 -30.24 12.80
CA SER A 65 -16.94 -29.31 13.78
C SER A 65 -15.46 -29.58 14.04
N ALA A 66 -15.02 -30.84 13.95
CA ALA A 66 -13.62 -31.20 14.06
C ALA A 66 -12.79 -30.66 12.87
N LEU A 67 -13.35 -30.67 11.66
CA LEU A 67 -12.71 -30.09 10.48
C LEU A 67 -12.61 -28.56 10.59
N LEU A 68 -13.70 -27.90 11.01
CA LEU A 68 -13.69 -26.46 11.25
C LEU A 68 -12.66 -26.06 12.31
N GLY A 69 -12.56 -26.81 13.40
CA GLY A 69 -11.55 -26.59 14.43
C GLY A 69 -10.12 -26.69 13.89
N ARG A 70 -9.83 -27.71 13.06
CA ARG A 70 -8.51 -27.85 12.41
C ARG A 70 -8.23 -26.71 11.43
N LEU A 71 -9.22 -26.27 10.66
CA LEU A 71 -9.06 -25.16 9.71
C LEU A 71 -8.73 -23.85 10.43
N ILE A 72 -9.47 -23.53 11.50
CA ILE A 72 -9.23 -22.34 12.32
C ILE A 72 -7.84 -22.39 12.95
N ALA A 73 -7.42 -23.55 13.46
CA ALA A 73 -6.10 -23.73 14.04
C ALA A 73 -4.96 -23.62 12.99
N ALA A 74 -5.21 -24.03 11.75
CA ALA A 74 -4.24 -23.93 10.64
C ALA A 74 -4.17 -22.54 10.00
N ALA A 75 -5.10 -21.64 10.32
CA ALA A 75 -5.12 -20.30 9.75
C ALA A 75 -3.88 -19.49 10.20
N PRO A 76 -3.21 -18.77 9.29
CA PRO A 76 -2.05 -17.95 9.63
C PRO A 76 -2.45 -16.88 10.65
N GLN A 77 -1.87 -16.96 11.85
CA GLN A 77 -2.15 -16.02 12.92
C GLN A 77 -1.33 -14.74 12.73
N PRO A 78 -1.93 -13.54 12.87
CA PRO A 78 -1.17 -12.30 12.87
C PRO A 78 -0.21 -12.27 14.06
N ALA A 79 0.96 -11.67 13.87
CA ALA A 79 1.94 -11.53 14.94
C ALA A 79 1.32 -10.85 16.17
N SER A 80 1.49 -11.48 17.34
CA SER A 80 0.81 -11.07 18.58
C SER A 80 1.02 -9.59 18.88
N ALA A 81 -0.06 -8.86 19.18
CA ALA A 81 -0.02 -7.45 19.59
C ALA A 81 0.93 -7.20 20.78
N ALA A 82 1.07 -8.19 21.67
CA ALA A 82 2.02 -8.16 22.79
C ALA A 82 3.48 -7.97 22.34
N ARG A 83 3.91 -8.66 21.27
CA ARG A 83 5.27 -8.52 20.74
C ARG A 83 5.52 -7.14 20.12
N ARG A 84 4.50 -6.53 19.51
CA ARG A 84 4.57 -5.14 19.01
C ARG A 84 4.64 -4.13 20.15
N TRP A 85 3.90 -4.35 21.24
CA TRP A 85 3.90 -3.47 22.40
C TRP A 85 5.23 -3.54 23.17
N LEU A 86 5.78 -4.74 23.36
CA LEU A 86 7.11 -4.94 23.94
C LEU A 86 8.22 -4.29 23.09
N ALA A 87 8.14 -4.38 21.76
CA ALA A 87 9.08 -3.71 20.87
C ALA A 87 9.00 -2.17 20.97
N GLY A 88 7.78 -1.61 21.08
CA GLY A 88 7.58 -0.18 21.30
C GLY A 88 8.09 0.30 22.67
N ALA A 89 7.83 -0.46 23.72
CA ALA A 89 8.29 -0.16 25.08
C ALA A 89 9.83 -0.23 25.18
N GLY A 90 10.46 -1.24 24.56
CA GLY A 90 11.92 -1.36 24.50
C GLY A 90 12.60 -0.21 23.75
N ALA A 91 12.00 0.26 22.65
CA ALA A 91 12.49 1.41 21.89
C ALA A 91 12.42 2.72 22.69
N ALA A 92 11.34 2.94 23.44
CA ALA A 92 11.18 4.12 24.29
C ALA A 92 12.20 4.16 25.44
N VAL A 93 12.44 3.01 26.09
CA VAL A 93 13.46 2.89 27.15
C VAL A 93 14.87 3.08 26.59
N GLY A 94 15.17 2.52 25.42
CA GLY A 94 16.48 2.67 24.78
C GLY A 94 16.82 4.11 24.41
N LEU A 95 15.86 4.88 23.87
CA LEU A 95 16.05 6.30 23.57
C LEU A 95 16.23 7.16 24.83
N GLY A 96 15.56 6.82 25.94
CA GLY A 96 15.70 7.54 27.21
C GLY A 96 17.12 7.45 27.79
N VAL A 97 17.75 6.27 27.70
CA VAL A 97 19.14 6.08 28.16
C VAL A 97 20.14 6.88 27.30
N ALA A 98 19.93 6.92 25.98
CA ALA A 98 20.80 7.69 25.08
C ALA A 98 20.69 9.21 25.32
N ALA A 99 19.49 9.73 25.60
CA ALA A 99 19.28 11.15 25.89
C ALA A 99 19.98 11.61 27.18
N LEU A 100 19.91 10.80 28.25
CA LEU A 100 20.57 11.12 29.52
C LEU A 100 22.11 11.07 29.41
N ALA A 101 22.66 10.15 28.63
CA ALA A 101 24.10 10.10 28.36
C ALA A 101 24.58 11.31 27.54
N GLY A 102 23.80 11.76 26.55
CA GLY A 102 24.12 12.94 25.73
C GLY A 102 24.17 14.26 26.54
N VAL A 103 23.24 14.46 27.47
CA VAL A 103 23.20 15.65 28.33
C VAL A 103 24.41 15.70 29.29
N ALA A 104 24.81 14.56 29.86
CA ALA A 104 25.97 14.50 30.76
C ALA A 104 27.28 14.86 30.05
N VAL A 105 27.46 14.40 28.80
CA VAL A 105 28.64 14.73 27.98
C VAL A 105 28.63 16.22 27.57
N GLY A 106 27.47 16.76 27.21
CA GLY A 106 27.34 18.18 26.83
C GLY A 106 27.69 19.16 27.97
N VAL A 107 27.29 18.85 29.21
CA VAL A 107 27.60 19.70 30.38
C VAL A 107 29.10 19.68 30.74
N MET A 108 29.80 18.57 30.49
CA MET A 108 31.25 18.50 30.77
C MET A 108 32.10 19.32 29.80
N ILE A 109 31.68 19.43 28.54
CA ILE A 109 32.41 20.16 27.49
C ILE A 109 32.08 21.66 27.51
N GLY A 110 30.89 22.03 28.00
CA GLY A 110 30.38 23.40 28.00
C GLY A 110 30.80 24.28 29.17
N GLN A 111 31.83 23.96 29.94
CA GLN A 111 32.34 24.86 30.99
C GLN A 111 33.14 26.01 30.33
N PRO A 112 32.65 27.27 30.31
CA PRO A 112 33.44 28.38 29.83
C PRO A 112 34.61 28.62 30.80
N GLY A 113 35.85 28.51 30.29
CA GLY A 113 37.03 28.99 31.02
C GLY A 113 36.97 30.51 31.22
N PRO A 114 37.71 31.08 32.19
CA PRO A 114 37.70 32.51 32.43
C PRO A 114 38.20 33.26 31.18
N THR A 115 37.30 33.97 30.51
CA THR A 115 37.60 34.79 29.33
C THR A 115 38.13 36.15 29.76
N ASP A 116 39.39 36.44 29.42
CA ASP A 116 40.00 37.78 29.51
C ASP A 116 39.21 38.78 28.64
N PRO A 117 38.68 39.89 29.20
CA PRO A 117 37.85 40.84 28.46
C PRO A 117 38.71 41.87 27.72
N GLN A 118 39.51 41.46 26.73
CA GLN A 118 40.24 42.44 25.90
C GLN A 118 40.58 41.94 24.49
N SER A 119 39.55 41.75 23.66
CA SER A 119 39.64 41.89 22.20
C SER A 119 38.23 41.86 21.58
N ALA A 120 37.33 42.66 22.14
CA ALA A 120 36.18 43.14 21.41
C ALA A 120 36.68 44.18 20.40
N GLN A 121 36.90 43.79 19.14
CA GLN A 121 36.99 44.72 18.01
C GLN A 121 36.79 44.02 16.66
N SER A 122 35.70 44.40 16.00
CA SER A 122 35.46 44.45 14.56
C SER A 122 35.54 43.16 13.72
N VAL A 123 34.41 42.46 13.60
CA VAL A 123 33.91 42.03 12.27
C VAL A 123 32.38 42.16 12.32
N ILE A 124 31.87 43.38 12.14
CA ILE A 124 30.45 43.61 11.84
C ILE A 124 30.33 43.68 10.33
N ALA A 125 29.58 42.72 9.78
CA ALA A 125 29.12 42.70 8.41
C ALA A 125 28.15 43.85 8.17
N THR A 126 28.54 44.82 7.34
CA THR A 126 27.62 45.79 6.71
C THR A 126 28.04 45.97 5.26
N ASP A 127 27.64 45.04 4.41
CA ASP A 127 27.81 45.14 2.96
C ASP A 127 26.47 44.97 2.21
N PHE A 128 25.35 45.28 2.89
CA PHE A 128 24.00 45.18 2.29
C PHE A 128 23.25 46.51 2.28
N THR A 129 23.78 47.57 2.90
CA THR A 129 23.07 48.86 3.05
C THR A 129 23.60 49.98 2.16
N ALA A 130 24.80 49.86 1.59
CA ALA A 130 25.38 50.89 0.70
C ALA A 130 24.76 50.85 -0.72
N ASP A 131 24.48 49.65 -1.23
CA ASP A 131 23.89 49.44 -2.57
C ASP A 131 22.43 49.96 -2.65
N LEU A 132 21.72 49.98 -1.51
CA LEU A 132 20.34 50.48 -1.45
C LEU A 132 20.27 52.01 -1.33
N SER A 133 21.31 52.68 -0.81
CA SER A 133 21.35 54.15 -0.72
C SER A 133 21.68 54.81 -2.05
N GLU A 134 22.53 54.19 -2.87
CA GLU A 134 22.91 54.72 -4.19
C GLU A 134 21.76 54.59 -5.21
N ALA A 135 20.89 53.58 -5.06
CA ALA A 135 19.69 53.41 -5.88
C ALA A 135 18.55 54.40 -5.57
N LEU A 136 18.65 55.20 -4.50
CA LEU A 136 17.60 56.13 -4.06
C LEU A 136 17.99 57.62 -4.18
N GLU A 137 19.22 57.94 -4.59
CA GLU A 137 19.72 59.33 -4.69
C GLU A 137 19.86 59.89 -6.12
N GLU A 138 19.21 59.31 -7.15
CA GLU A 138 19.08 59.98 -8.45
C GLU A 138 17.70 60.67 -8.61
N PRO A 139 17.53 61.94 -8.18
CA PRO A 139 16.38 62.75 -8.54
C PRO A 139 16.51 63.23 -9.99
N ALA A 140 15.45 62.98 -10.75
CA ALA A 140 15.21 63.54 -12.07
C ALA A 140 15.39 65.07 -12.10
N ALA A 141 16.36 65.54 -12.87
CA ALA A 141 16.40 66.90 -13.39
C ALA A 141 16.89 66.86 -14.85
N LEU A 142 15.91 67.00 -15.74
CA LEU A 142 15.90 67.67 -17.06
C LEU A 142 17.25 68.04 -17.70
#